data_AF-A0A7K1A7B9-F1
#
_entry.id   AF-A0A7K1A7B9-F1
#
_cell.length_a   1.000
_cell.length_b   1.000
_cell.length_c   1.000
_cell.angle_alpha   90.00
_cell.angle_beta   90.00
_cell.angle_gamma   90.00
#
_symmetry.space_group_name_H-M   'P 1'
#
loop_
_entity.id
_entity.type
_entity.pdbx_description
1 polymer ?
#
loop_
_entity_poly.entity_id
_entity_poly.type
_entity_poly.pdbx_seq_one_letter_code
_entity_poly.pdbx_strand_id
1 'polypeptide(L)'
;MNFFVLASEAAGEGGHHANSFIIPGDTNEVIWGTISFTLIVLLFLWKGLGPVKTMWNGRIDRIRNEVTAAADTRAAAEAKLAEVESNIANAADERQRIIAGARTDAQTVKAQIITRAGTDAADLKARGLADAESAKSQATSDLQAEIGVLALGAAEKVVANSLDAATQTELIDSYINSVGAGS
;
A
#
# COMPACT_ATOMS: atom_id res chain seq x y z
N MET A 1 -98.73 -14.77 -73.61
CA MET A 1 -100.10 -14.41 -73.98
C MET A 1 -100.78 -13.88 -72.72
N ASN A 2 -101.31 -12.66 -72.76
CA ASN A 2 -102.01 -11.97 -71.66
C ASN A 2 -103.21 -12.77 -71.11
N PHE A 3 -103.58 -12.59 -69.83
CA PHE A 3 -104.63 -11.65 -69.37
C PHE A 3 -105.34 -12.09 -68.06
N PHE A 4 -105.63 -11.10 -67.17
CA PHE A 4 -106.69 -11.05 -66.13
C PHE A 4 -106.43 -11.81 -64.80
N VAL A 5 -106.62 -11.31 -63.56
CA VAL A 5 -107.50 -10.28 -62.94
C VAL A 5 -106.89 -9.73 -61.62
N LEU A 6 -107.27 -8.50 -61.26
CA LEU A 6 -107.04 -7.71 -60.04
C LEU A 6 -107.34 -8.39 -58.68
N ALA A 7 -106.60 -8.00 -57.62
CA ALA A 7 -107.14 -7.59 -56.31
C ALA A 7 -106.07 -6.92 -55.40
N SER A 8 -106.43 -5.75 -54.85
CA SER A 8 -105.94 -5.03 -53.64
C SER A 8 -104.43 -4.89 -53.39
N GLU A 9 -103.82 -3.70 -53.48
CA GLU A 9 -103.91 -2.52 -52.60
C GLU A 9 -103.09 -2.64 -51.30
N ALA A 10 -102.35 -1.55 -51.03
CA ALA A 10 -101.45 -1.25 -49.91
C ALA A 10 -100.09 -1.98 -49.96
N ALA A 11 -98.99 -1.40 -50.48
CA ALA A 11 -98.41 -0.08 -50.20
C ALA A 11 -98.35 0.22 -48.69
N GLY A 12 -97.14 0.18 -48.16
CA GLY A 12 -96.74 0.45 -46.78
C GLY A 12 -95.26 0.10 -46.65
N GLU A 13 -94.42 0.76 -47.45
CA GLU A 13 -93.60 1.88 -46.98
C GLU A 13 -92.67 1.48 -45.83
N GLY A 14 -91.41 1.25 -46.19
CA GLY A 14 -90.31 1.19 -45.25
C GLY A 14 -90.18 2.52 -44.52
N GLY A 15 -90.51 2.51 -43.24
CA GLY A 15 -90.22 3.62 -42.33
C GLY A 15 -88.73 3.63 -42.02
N HIS A 16 -87.99 4.58 -42.61
CA HIS A 16 -86.70 5.01 -42.07
C HIS A 16 -86.98 5.74 -40.75
N HIS A 17 -86.88 5.04 -39.63
CA HIS A 17 -86.86 5.65 -38.32
C HIS A 17 -85.48 6.28 -38.09
N ALA A 18 -85.46 7.55 -37.68
CA ALA A 18 -84.22 8.27 -37.40
C ALA A 18 -83.48 7.57 -36.26
N ASN A 19 -82.37 6.91 -36.60
CA ASN A 19 -81.49 6.28 -35.63
C ASN A 19 -80.92 7.35 -34.68
N SER A 20 -81.35 7.33 -33.43
CA SER A 20 -80.72 8.14 -32.39
C SER A 20 -79.32 7.56 -32.11
N PHE A 21 -78.29 8.41 -32.09
CA PHE A 21 -76.88 8.01 -31.97
C PHE A 21 -76.57 7.13 -30.74
N ILE A 22 -77.44 7.12 -29.73
CA ILE A 22 -77.21 6.44 -28.45
C ILE A 22 -78.19 5.28 -28.22
N ILE A 23 -79.45 5.33 -28.70
CA ILE A 23 -80.44 4.25 -28.50
C ILE A 23 -81.32 4.09 -29.75
N PRO A 24 -81.36 2.89 -30.38
CA PRO A 24 -82.27 2.61 -31.49
C PRO A 24 -83.72 2.48 -30.99
N GLY A 25 -84.66 3.04 -31.77
CA GLY A 25 -86.10 3.04 -31.45
C GLY A 25 -86.81 1.70 -31.71
N ASP A 26 -86.18 0.82 -32.49
CA ASP A 26 -86.75 -0.47 -32.89
C ASP A 26 -86.39 -1.58 -31.89
N THR A 27 -87.41 -2.23 -31.33
CA THR A 27 -87.26 -3.29 -30.31
C THR A 27 -86.38 -4.46 -30.80
N ASN A 28 -86.40 -4.77 -32.09
CA ASN A 28 -85.58 -5.84 -32.68
C ASN A 28 -84.08 -5.50 -32.69
N GLU A 29 -83.70 -4.24 -32.96
CA GLU A 29 -82.30 -3.81 -32.93
C GLU A 29 -81.75 -3.80 -31.51
N VAL A 30 -82.56 -3.40 -30.53
CA VAL A 30 -82.20 -3.47 -29.11
C VAL A 30 -81.97 -4.92 -28.67
N ILE A 31 -82.81 -5.87 -29.09
CA ILE A 31 -82.67 -7.29 -28.75
C ILE A 31 -81.37 -7.87 -29.35
N TRP A 32 -81.15 -7.72 -30.66
CA TRP A 32 -79.95 -8.26 -31.32
C TRP A 32 -78.66 -7.53 -30.92
N GLY A 33 -78.73 -6.21 -30.67
CA GLY A 33 -77.63 -5.43 -30.13
C GLY A 33 -77.25 -5.87 -28.71
N THR A 34 -78.24 -6.13 -27.85
CA THR A 34 -78.01 -6.65 -26.50
C THR A 34 -77.40 -8.06 -26.55
N ILE A 35 -77.92 -8.96 -27.38
CA ILE A 35 -77.36 -10.32 -27.55
C ILE A 35 -75.90 -10.24 -28.02
N SER A 36 -75.61 -9.41 -29.03
CA SER A 36 -74.26 -9.24 -29.57
C SER A 36 -73.30 -8.65 -28.53
N PHE A 37 -73.76 -7.64 -27.77
CA PHE A 37 -72.99 -7.06 -26.67
C PHE A 37 -72.71 -8.09 -25.56
N THR A 38 -73.72 -8.86 -25.15
CA THR A 38 -73.56 -9.92 -24.14
C THR A 38 -72.57 -11.00 -24.61
N LEU A 39 -72.63 -11.42 -25.88
CA LEU A 39 -71.68 -12.39 -26.44
C LEU A 39 -70.23 -11.87 -26.43
N ILE A 40 -70.01 -10.60 -26.79
CA ILE A 40 -68.68 -9.97 -26.74
C ILE A 40 -68.17 -9.87 -25.30
N VAL A 41 -69.03 -9.45 -24.36
CA VAL A 41 -68.67 -9.37 -22.94
C VAL A 41 -68.31 -10.75 -22.38
N LEU A 42 -69.07 -11.79 -22.72
CA LEU A 42 -68.76 -13.17 -22.30
C LEU A 42 -67.43 -13.65 -22.90
N LEU A 43 -67.16 -13.35 -24.17
CA LEU A 43 -65.87 -13.68 -24.81
C LEU A 43 -64.70 -12.94 -24.13
N PHE A 44 -64.88 -11.66 -23.78
CA PHE A 44 -63.87 -10.87 -23.08
C PHE A 44 -63.65 -11.35 -21.64
N LEU A 45 -64.72 -11.71 -20.92
CA LEU A 45 -64.60 -12.31 -19.59
C LEU A 45 -63.89 -13.66 -19.66
N TRP A 46 -64.17 -14.47 -20.69
CA TRP A 46 -63.54 -15.77 -20.85
C TRP A 46 -62.07 -15.68 -21.24
N LYS A 47 -61.67 -14.75 -22.13
CA LYS A 47 -60.33 -14.71 -22.73
C LYS A 47 -59.48 -13.49 -22.32
N GLY A 48 -60.10 -12.34 -22.09
CA GLY A 48 -59.45 -11.05 -21.84
C GLY A 48 -58.97 -10.83 -20.41
N LEU A 49 -59.59 -11.47 -19.42
CA LEU A 49 -59.19 -11.32 -18.01
C LEU A 49 -57.77 -11.83 -17.72
N GLY A 50 -57.32 -12.89 -18.41
CA GLY A 50 -55.99 -13.48 -18.22
C GLY A 50 -54.86 -12.49 -18.57
N PRO A 51 -54.76 -12.02 -19.83
CA PRO A 51 -53.74 -11.06 -20.25
C PRO A 51 -53.72 -9.77 -19.43
N VAL A 52 -54.90 -9.24 -19.06
CA VAL A 52 -55.00 -8.03 -18.24
C VAL A 52 -54.41 -8.29 -16.85
N LYS A 53 -54.79 -9.38 -16.18
CA LYS A 53 -54.24 -9.75 -14.87
C LYS A 53 -52.72 -9.94 -14.91
N THR A 54 -52.20 -10.58 -15.96
CA THR A 54 -50.75 -10.76 -16.15
C THR A 54 -50.03 -9.42 -16.30
N MET A 55 -50.59 -8.46 -17.04
CA MET A 55 -50.02 -7.12 -17.19
C MET A 55 -49.98 -6.35 -15.85
N TRP A 56 -51.06 -6.41 -15.07
CA TRP A 56 -51.11 -5.78 -13.74
C TRP A 56 -50.12 -6.41 -12.77
N ASN A 57 -50.09 -7.75 -12.70
CA ASN A 57 -49.14 -8.47 -11.86
C ASN A 57 -47.69 -8.18 -12.28
N GLY A 58 -47.37 -8.19 -13.57
CA GLY A 58 -46.04 -7.87 -14.07
C GLY A 58 -45.58 -6.45 -13.70
N ARG A 59 -46.49 -5.47 -13.69
CA ARG A 59 -46.19 -4.12 -13.19
C ARG A 59 -45.92 -4.11 -11.68
N ILE A 60 -46.76 -4.80 -10.90
CA ILE A 60 -46.61 -4.89 -9.44
C ILE A 60 -45.27 -5.55 -9.09
N ASP A 61 -44.94 -6.67 -9.75
CA ASP A 61 -43.71 -7.41 -9.48
C ASP A 61 -42.48 -6.61 -9.90
N ARG A 62 -42.54 -5.86 -11.02
CA ARG A 62 -41.47 -4.94 -11.42
C ARG A 62 -41.21 -3.87 -10.35
N ILE A 63 -42.27 -3.20 -9.88
CA ILE A 63 -42.14 -2.15 -8.85
C ILE A 63 -41.59 -2.75 -7.55
N ARG A 64 -42.08 -3.92 -7.13
CA ARG A 64 -41.56 -4.62 -5.95
C ARG A 64 -40.07 -4.92 -6.12
N ASN A 65 -39.66 -5.47 -7.26
CA ASN A 65 -38.28 -5.80 -7.54
C ASN A 65 -37.39 -4.54 -7.56
N GLU A 66 -37.87 -3.44 -8.15
CA GLU A 66 -37.14 -2.16 -8.17
C GLU A 66 -36.98 -1.57 -6.76
N VAL A 67 -38.03 -1.63 -5.93
CA VAL A 67 -37.98 -1.17 -4.53
C VAL A 67 -37.03 -2.04 -3.70
N THR A 68 -37.09 -3.37 -3.83
CA THR A 68 -36.19 -4.29 -3.14
C THR A 68 -34.74 -4.08 -3.60
N ALA A 69 -34.49 -4.00 -4.90
CA ALA A 69 -33.15 -3.75 -5.44
C ALA A 69 -32.58 -2.40 -4.98
N ALA A 70 -33.41 -1.35 -4.90
CA ALA A 70 -33.00 -0.06 -4.38
C ALA A 70 -32.66 -0.13 -2.87
N ALA A 71 -33.47 -0.85 -2.09
CA ALA A 71 -33.20 -1.07 -0.66
C ALA A 71 -31.89 -1.85 -0.45
N ASP A 72 -31.67 -2.92 -1.20
CA ASP A 72 -30.45 -3.72 -1.13
C ASP A 72 -29.22 -2.92 -1.56
N THR A 73 -29.33 -2.12 -2.62
CA THR A 73 -28.26 -1.24 -3.09
C THR A 73 -27.91 -0.19 -2.03
N ARG A 74 -28.93 0.39 -1.39
CA ARG A 74 -28.73 1.35 -0.30
C ARG A 74 -28.06 0.70 0.91
N ALA A 75 -28.53 -0.46 1.33
CA ALA A 75 -27.93 -1.21 2.44
C ALA A 75 -26.47 -1.58 2.14
N ALA A 76 -26.17 -2.02 0.92
CA ALA A 76 -24.80 -2.31 0.49
C ALA A 76 -23.91 -1.06 0.44
N ALA A 77 -24.45 0.08 0.03
CA ALA A 77 -23.72 1.36 0.04
C ALA A 77 -23.42 1.84 1.47
N GLU A 78 -24.40 1.76 2.38
CA GLU A 78 -24.23 2.09 3.79
C GLU A 78 -23.20 1.16 4.46
N ALA A 79 -23.24 -0.14 4.17
CA ALA A 79 -22.25 -1.11 4.66
C ALA A 79 -20.83 -0.80 4.16
N LYS A 80 -20.67 -0.50 2.87
CA LYS A 80 -19.37 -0.11 2.30
C LYS A 80 -18.84 1.20 2.88
N LEU A 81 -19.72 2.16 3.13
CA LEU A 81 -19.34 3.43 3.75
C LEU A 81 -18.82 3.20 5.17
N ALA A 82 -19.54 2.40 5.97
CA ALA A 82 -19.08 2.02 7.32
C ALA A 82 -17.73 1.27 7.29
N GLU A 83 -17.53 0.38 6.32
CA GLU A 83 -16.25 -0.32 6.12
C GLU A 83 -15.12 0.66 5.79
N VAL A 84 -15.34 1.60 4.86
CA VAL A 84 -14.35 2.62 4.49
C VAL A 84 -14.02 3.53 5.67
N GLU A 85 -15.03 3.98 6.42
CA GLU A 85 -14.83 4.81 7.62
C GLU A 85 -14.00 4.06 8.68
N SER A 86 -14.33 2.78 8.92
CA SER A 86 -13.55 1.93 9.82
C SER A 86 -12.11 1.75 9.32
N ASN A 87 -11.91 1.55 8.02
CA ASN A 87 -10.58 1.39 7.43
C ASN A 87 -9.75 2.67 7.53
N ILE A 88 -10.37 3.85 7.37
CA ILE A 88 -9.72 5.15 7.54
C ILE A 88 -9.31 5.37 9.01
N ALA A 89 -10.18 5.05 9.96
CA ALA A 89 -9.88 5.14 11.38
C ALA A 89 -8.70 4.22 11.76
N ASN A 90 -8.77 2.95 11.36
CA ASN A 90 -7.70 1.97 11.56
C ASN A 90 -6.38 2.42 10.90
N ALA A 91 -6.43 3.04 9.72
CA ALA A 91 -5.25 3.55 9.05
C ALA A 91 -4.61 4.74 9.79
N ALA A 92 -5.38 5.60 10.44
CA ALA A 92 -4.85 6.69 11.24
C ALA A 92 -4.09 6.16 12.48
N ASP A 93 -4.70 5.21 13.19
CA ASP A 93 -4.09 4.54 14.35
C ASP A 93 -2.83 3.77 13.96
N GLU A 94 -2.88 3.04 12.84
CA GLU A 94 -1.73 2.29 12.33
C GLU A 94 -0.58 3.21 11.96
N ARG A 95 -0.86 4.34 11.29
CA ARG A 95 0.18 5.35 11.01
C ARG A 95 0.80 5.89 12.28
N GLN A 96 -0.01 6.20 13.30
CA GLN A 96 0.51 6.69 14.58
C GLN A 96 1.39 5.64 15.25
N ARG A 97 0.99 4.36 15.21
CA ARG A 97 1.78 3.23 15.73
C ARG A 97 3.11 3.08 14.99
N ILE A 98 3.11 3.17 13.66
CA ILE A 98 4.32 3.12 12.83
C ILE A 98 5.26 4.27 13.16
N ILE A 99 4.75 5.51 13.26
CA ILE A 99 5.57 6.68 13.59
C ILE A 99 6.15 6.57 15.01
N ALA A 100 5.37 6.09 15.97
CA ALA A 100 5.84 5.86 17.33
C ALA A 100 6.95 4.81 17.37
N GLY A 101 6.76 3.67 16.69
CA GLY A 101 7.78 2.62 16.55
C GLY A 101 9.06 3.15 15.91
N ALA A 102 8.95 3.84 14.78
CA ALA A 102 10.09 4.43 14.08
C ALA A 102 10.87 5.43 14.95
N ARG A 103 10.19 6.21 15.81
CA ARG A 103 10.86 7.11 16.76
C ARG A 103 11.64 6.35 17.82
N THR A 104 11.06 5.29 18.39
CA THR A 104 11.75 4.43 19.38
C THR A 104 12.95 3.72 18.77
N ASP A 105 12.82 3.21 17.54
CA ASP A 105 13.91 2.58 16.81
C ASP A 105 15.02 3.59 16.50
N ALA A 106 14.66 4.78 16.03
CA ALA A 106 15.62 5.85 15.78
C ALA A 106 16.38 6.26 17.05
N GLN A 107 15.70 6.33 18.21
CA GLN A 107 16.35 6.60 19.50
C GLN A 107 17.31 5.48 19.89
N THR A 108 16.91 4.23 19.69
CA THR A 108 17.75 3.05 19.97
C THR A 108 18.99 3.04 19.09
N VAL A 109 18.83 3.24 17.79
CA VAL A 109 19.94 3.30 16.82
C VAL A 109 20.86 4.48 17.15
N LYS A 110 20.31 5.66 17.48
CA LYS A 110 21.12 6.81 17.91
C LYS A 110 21.96 6.48 19.14
N ALA A 111 21.37 5.86 20.15
CA ALA A 111 22.09 5.46 21.37
C ALA A 111 23.21 4.46 21.04
N GLN A 112 22.92 3.44 20.22
CA GLN A 112 23.93 2.47 19.78
C GLN A 112 25.08 3.12 19.02
N ILE A 113 24.79 4.05 18.10
CA ILE A 113 25.82 4.80 17.36
C ILE A 113 26.71 5.59 18.31
N ILE A 114 26.12 6.31 19.28
CA ILE A 114 26.87 7.10 20.25
C ILE A 114 27.76 6.20 21.11
N THR A 115 27.23 5.09 21.63
CA THR A 115 28.00 4.13 22.42
C THR A 115 29.15 3.56 21.61
N ARG A 116 28.89 3.10 20.39
CA ARG A 116 29.92 2.53 19.51
C ARG A 116 30.99 3.56 19.16
N ALA A 117 30.60 4.78 18.80
CA ALA A 117 31.55 5.85 18.53
C ALA A 117 32.42 6.19 19.76
N GLY A 118 31.83 6.12 20.96
CA GLY A 118 32.57 6.29 22.21
C GLY A 118 33.60 5.18 22.45
N THR A 119 33.22 3.92 22.22
CA THR A 119 34.14 2.77 22.30
C THR A 119 35.25 2.87 21.25
N ASP A 120 34.91 3.13 19.99
CA ASP A 120 35.87 3.25 18.90
C ASP A 120 36.87 4.39 19.16
N ALA A 121 36.40 5.53 19.69
CA ALA A 121 37.27 6.64 20.07
C ALA A 121 38.21 6.31 21.25
N ALA A 122 37.71 5.57 22.25
CA ALA A 122 38.53 5.13 23.38
C ALA A 122 39.62 4.14 22.92
N ASP A 123 39.25 3.18 22.06
CA ASP A 123 40.17 2.21 21.48
C ASP A 123 41.24 2.88 20.60
N LEU A 124 40.83 3.84 19.77
CA LEU A 124 41.75 4.61 18.94
C LEU A 124 42.75 5.40 19.80
N LYS A 125 42.27 6.03 20.88
CA LYS A 125 43.13 6.75 21.82
C LYS A 125 44.12 5.81 22.53
N ALA A 126 43.65 4.65 22.97
CA ALA A 126 44.50 3.65 23.62
C ALA A 126 45.61 3.14 22.69
N ARG A 127 45.26 2.83 21.44
CA ARG A 127 46.23 2.44 20.40
C ARG A 127 47.21 3.58 20.11
N GLY A 128 46.73 4.81 19.93
CA GLY A 128 47.60 5.96 19.68
C GLY A 128 48.58 6.23 20.82
N LEU A 129 48.19 6.03 22.07
CA LEU A 129 49.10 6.12 23.22
C LEU A 129 50.14 5.00 23.23
N ALA A 130 49.74 3.76 22.92
CA ALA A 130 50.66 2.64 22.82
C ALA A 130 51.68 2.83 21.68
N ASP A 131 51.23 3.29 20.52
CA ASP A 131 52.08 3.58 19.37
C ASP A 131 53.06 4.73 19.67
N ALA A 132 52.59 5.78 20.35
CA ALA A 132 53.44 6.90 20.76
C ALA A 132 54.53 6.47 21.76
N GLU A 133 54.20 5.62 22.73
CA GLU A 133 55.19 5.09 23.69
C GLU A 133 56.20 4.18 22.97
N SER A 134 55.74 3.31 22.06
CA SER A 134 56.63 2.48 21.25
C SER A 134 57.57 3.33 20.38
N ALA A 135 57.05 4.37 19.72
CA ALA A 135 57.85 5.28 18.89
C ALA A 135 58.88 6.04 19.73
N LYS A 136 58.51 6.47 20.94
CA LYS A 136 59.44 7.13 21.88
C LYS A 136 60.55 6.19 22.33
N SER A 137 60.21 4.94 22.66
CA SER A 137 61.20 3.92 23.03
C SER A 137 62.18 3.66 21.88
N GLN A 138 61.65 3.51 20.66
CA GLN A 138 62.48 3.32 19.47
C GLN A 138 63.40 4.52 19.23
N ALA A 139 62.86 5.74 19.23
CA ALA A 139 63.66 6.95 19.04
C ALA A 139 64.75 7.11 20.11
N THR A 140 64.46 6.74 21.36
CA THR A 140 65.44 6.78 22.44
C THR A 140 66.56 5.75 22.23
N SER A 141 66.22 4.54 21.75
CA SER A 141 67.20 3.51 21.40
C SER A 141 68.09 3.94 20.23
N ASP A 142 67.48 4.54 19.19
CA ASP A 142 68.20 5.03 18.01
C ASP A 142 69.17 6.15 18.39
N LEU A 143 68.76 7.10 19.24
CA LEU A 143 69.62 8.16 19.77
C LEU A 143 70.79 7.59 20.59
N GLN A 144 70.55 6.58 21.43
CA GLN A 144 71.62 5.94 22.21
C GLN A 144 72.63 5.24 21.30
N ALA A 145 72.16 4.56 20.24
CA ALA A 145 73.03 3.94 19.26
C ALA A 145 73.89 4.98 18.51
N GLU A 146 73.29 6.08 18.09
CA GLU A 146 74.00 7.17 17.39
C GLU A 146 75.04 7.85 18.29
N ILE A 147 74.70 8.12 19.55
CA ILE A 147 75.65 8.63 20.55
C ILE A 147 76.79 7.64 20.78
N GLY A 148 76.51 6.34 20.84
CA GLY A 148 77.54 5.30 20.99
C GLY A 148 78.55 5.32 19.85
N VAL A 149 78.08 5.45 18.61
CA VAL A 149 78.94 5.57 17.42
C VAL A 149 79.79 6.85 17.46
N LEU A 150 79.18 7.98 17.81
CA LEU A 150 79.89 9.26 17.93
C LEU A 150 80.95 9.24 19.05
N ALA A 151 80.62 8.66 20.20
CA ALA A 151 81.53 8.53 21.34
C ALA A 151 82.71 7.60 21.01
N LEU A 152 82.46 6.49 20.32
CA LEU A 152 83.52 5.59 19.85
C LEU A 152 84.46 6.31 18.88
N GLY A 153 83.92 7.01 17.88
CA GLY A 153 84.74 7.77 16.93
C GLY A 153 85.54 8.90 17.60
N ALA A 154 84.98 9.55 18.63
CA ALA A 154 85.71 10.54 19.42
C ALA A 154 86.85 9.90 20.25
N ALA A 155 86.59 8.75 20.87
CA ALA A 155 87.58 8.00 21.64
C ALA A 155 88.72 7.50 20.74
N GLU A 156 88.42 6.93 19.56
CA GLU A 156 89.40 6.53 18.56
C GLU A 156 90.33 7.69 18.18
N LYS A 157 89.76 8.88 17.97
CA LYS A 157 90.53 10.09 17.63
C LYS A 157 91.42 10.56 18.78
N VAL A 158 90.98 10.46 20.03
CA VAL A 158 91.80 10.81 21.20
C VAL A 158 92.95 9.82 21.37
N VAL A 159 92.67 8.51 21.30
CA VAL A 159 93.69 7.46 21.40
C VAL A 159 94.75 7.63 20.31
N ALA A 160 94.33 7.85 19.06
CA ALA A 160 95.24 8.09 17.93
C ALA A 160 96.15 9.31 18.14
N ASN A 161 95.64 10.38 18.77
CA ASN A 161 96.43 11.58 19.06
C ASN A 161 97.34 11.43 20.30
N SER A 162 97.06 10.49 21.20
CA SER A 162 97.84 10.23 22.42
C SER A 162 98.97 9.18 22.25
N LEU A 163 99.01 8.52 21.09
CA LEU A 163 99.97 7.47 20.79
C LEU A 163 101.32 8.07 20.37
N ASP A 164 102.18 8.32 21.37
CA ASP A 164 103.60 8.65 21.25
C ASP A 164 104.45 7.37 21.43
N ALA A 165 105.67 7.34 20.89
CA ALA A 165 106.64 6.26 21.07
C ALA A 165 106.90 5.93 22.56
N ALA A 166 106.81 6.91 23.46
CA ALA A 166 106.89 6.69 24.91
C ALA A 166 105.67 5.92 25.44
N THR A 167 104.44 6.32 25.08
CA THR A 167 103.19 5.67 25.47
C THR A 167 103.11 4.22 24.94
N GLN A 168 103.62 3.98 23.72
CA GLN A 168 103.64 2.65 23.13
C GLN A 168 104.54 1.67 23.91
N THR A 169 105.66 2.16 24.45
CA THR A 169 106.57 1.37 25.27
C THR A 169 105.94 1.02 26.63
N GLU A 170 105.27 1.98 27.27
CA GLU A 170 104.56 1.79 28.54
C GLU A 170 103.38 0.81 28.42
N LEU A 171 102.64 0.84 27.30
CA LEU A 171 101.58 -0.13 27.02
C LEU A 171 102.11 -1.57 26.84
N ILE A 172 103.29 -1.73 26.23
CA ILE A 172 103.94 -3.03 26.07
C ILE A 172 104.37 -3.58 27.43
N ASP A 173 105.02 -2.76 28.27
CA ASP A 173 105.45 -3.16 29.61
C ASP A 173 104.26 -3.48 30.53
N SER A 174 103.17 -2.71 30.44
CA SER A 174 101.90 -2.96 31.13
C SER A 174 101.26 -4.28 30.71
N TYR A 175 101.20 -4.56 29.40
CA TYR A 175 100.68 -5.82 28.88
C TYR A 175 101.52 -7.00 29.40
N ILE A 176 102.86 -6.94 29.26
CA ILE A 176 103.79 -7.97 29.74
C ILE A 176 103.59 -8.24 31.25
N ASN A 177 103.42 -7.20 32.06
CA ASN A 177 103.13 -7.36 33.48
C ASN A 177 101.75 -7.98 33.75
N SER A 178 100.71 -7.64 32.98
CA SER A 178 99.35 -8.16 33.16
C SER A 178 99.22 -9.64 32.78
N VAL A 179 99.86 -10.09 31.69
CA VAL A 179 99.91 -11.52 31.32
C VAL A 179 100.92 -12.29 32.15
N GLY A 180 102.00 -11.67 32.62
CA GLY A 180 102.97 -12.29 33.54
C GLY A 180 102.49 -12.45 34.98
N ALA A 181 101.53 -11.63 35.43
CA ALA A 181 100.92 -11.73 36.77
C ALA A 181 99.68 -12.65 36.81
N GLY A 182 99.20 -13.14 35.66
CA GLY A 182 98.07 -14.07 35.53
C GLY A 182 98.46 -15.55 35.45
N SER A 183 99.74 -15.88 35.65
CA SER A 183 100.31 -17.24 35.76
C SER A 183 101.18 -17.37 37.00
#